data_AF-A0AAE0BAN5-F1
#
_entry.id   AF-A0AAE0BAN5-F1
#
_cell.length_a   1.000
_cell.length_b   1.000
_cell.length_c   1.000
_cell.angle_alpha   90.00
_cell.angle_beta   90.00
_cell.angle_gamma   90.00
#
_symmetry.space_group_name_H-M   'P 1'
#
loop_
_entity.id
_entity.type
_entity.pdbx_description
1 polymer ?
#
loop_
_entity_poly.entity_id
_entity_poly.type
_entity_poly.pdbx_seq_one_letter_code
_entity_poly.pdbx_strand_id
1 'polypeptide(L)'
;MGYYLSDGIYPSYATLIQTISQPTSIKEKLFAERQEAVRKDVERAFGVLQSRWHIIKGPARMWNAKDLGKIMKTCIILHNMIIESEYHQGINPES
;
A
#
# COMPACT_ATOMS: atom_id res chain seq x y z
N MET A 1 2.64 -17.29 13.26
CA MET A 1 3.55 -16.17 12.93
C MET A 1 3.22 -15.70 11.53
N GLY A 2 3.03 -14.40 11.31
CA GLY A 2 2.75 -13.84 9.99
C GLY A 2 4.01 -13.33 9.30
N TYR A 3 4.03 -13.37 7.97
CA TYR A 3 5.07 -12.77 7.13
C TYR A 3 4.49 -11.54 6.41
N TYR A 4 5.25 -10.46 6.33
CA TYR A 4 4.84 -9.20 5.70
C TYR A 4 5.78 -8.84 4.56
N LEU A 5 5.25 -8.41 3.42
CA LEU A 5 6.08 -7.90 2.33
C LEU A 5 6.68 -6.55 2.72
N SER A 6 7.96 -6.34 2.43
CA SER A 6 8.62 -5.05 2.63
C SER A 6 9.53 -4.70 1.45
N ASP A 7 9.92 -3.44 1.37
CA ASP A 7 10.97 -2.98 0.46
C ASP A 7 12.36 -3.13 1.11
N GLY A 8 13.38 -2.65 0.40
CA GLY A 8 14.77 -2.64 0.86
C GLY A 8 15.15 -1.51 1.82
N ILE A 9 14.23 -0.61 2.20
CA ILE A 9 14.53 0.50 3.14
C ILE A 9 14.39 0.05 4.60
N TYR A 10 13.67 -1.04 4.84
CA TYR A 10 13.53 -1.64 6.18
C TYR A 10 14.71 -2.57 6.51
N PRO A 11 15.08 -2.69 7.80
CA PRO A 11 16.03 -3.71 8.23
C PRO A 11 15.54 -5.12 7.91
N SER A 12 16.47 -6.04 7.63
CA SER A 12 16.15 -7.44 7.41
C SER A 12 15.70 -8.09 8.71
N TYR A 13 14.40 -8.36 8.84
CA TYR A 13 13.80 -9.06 9.97
C TYR A 13 13.19 -10.38 9.50
N ALA A 14 13.15 -11.39 10.38
CA ALA A 14 12.60 -12.72 10.07
C ALA A 14 11.10 -12.70 9.66
N THR A 15 10.39 -11.62 9.99
CA THR A 15 8.97 -11.41 9.66
C THR A 15 8.77 -10.59 8.38
N LEU A 16 9.80 -9.93 7.86
CA LEU A 16 9.74 -9.06 6.68
C LEU A 16 10.35 -9.76 5.47
N ILE A 17 9.55 -9.88 4.42
CA ILE A 17 9.89 -10.54 3.16
C ILE A 17 10.23 -9.47 2.13
N GLN A 18 11.53 -9.27 1.94
CA GLN A 18 12.10 -8.32 0.99
C GLN A 18 12.21 -8.92 -0.41
N THR A 19 12.19 -8.07 -1.43
CA THR A 19 12.58 -8.47 -2.79
C THR A 19 14.05 -8.88 -2.83
N ILE A 20 14.40 -9.73 -3.80
CA ILE A 20 15.78 -10.15 -4.04
C ILE A 20 16.40 -9.12 -4.99
N SER A 21 17.32 -8.29 -4.49
CA SER A 21 17.87 -7.17 -5.26
C SER A 21 18.70 -7.60 -6.48
N GLN A 22 19.31 -8.79 -6.45
CA GLN A 22 20.12 -9.32 -7.55
C GLN A 22 19.73 -10.78 -7.83
N PRO A 23 18.59 -11.03 -8.48
CA PRO A 23 18.11 -12.37 -8.72
C PRO A 23 18.92 -13.03 -9.85
N THR A 24 19.58 -14.15 -9.54
CA THR A 24 20.46 -14.87 -10.48
C THR A 24 19.75 -16.08 -11.08
N SER A 25 18.99 -16.82 -10.27
CA SER A 25 18.22 -17.97 -10.73
C SER A 25 16.84 -17.58 -11.26
N ILE A 26 16.25 -18.45 -12.09
CA ILE A 26 14.88 -18.25 -12.61
C ILE A 26 13.86 -18.12 -11.46
N LYS A 27 14.04 -18.90 -10.38
CA LYS A 27 13.15 -18.87 -9.22
C LYS A 27 13.22 -17.53 -8.49
N GLU A 28 14.42 -16.99 -8.31
CA GLU A 28 14.62 -15.68 -7.68
C GLU A 28 14.03 -14.55 -8.52
N LYS A 29 14.20 -14.62 -9.85
CA LYS A 29 13.62 -13.63 -10.77
C LYS A 29 12.10 -13.61 -10.68
N LEU A 30 11.47 -14.78 -10.74
CA LEU A 30 10.01 -14.91 -10.62
C LEU A 30 9.50 -14.43 -9.25
N PHE A 31 10.26 -14.70 -8.19
CA PHE A 31 9.92 -14.24 -6.85
C PHE A 31 9.97 -12.72 -6.75
N ALA A 32 11.08 -12.10 -7.18
CA ALA A 32 11.26 -10.65 -7.16
C ALA A 32 10.18 -9.94 -7.97
N GLU A 33 9.88 -10.41 -9.18
CA GLU A 33 8.84 -9.85 -10.05
C GLU A 33 7.47 -9.86 -9.37
N ARG A 34 7.06 -11.00 -8.81
CA ARG A 34 5.76 -11.12 -8.14
C ARG A 34 5.69 -10.28 -6.86
N GLN A 35 6.75 -10.27 -6.07
CA GLN A 35 6.81 -9.48 -4.83
C GLN A 35 6.68 -7.99 -5.15
N GLU A 36 7.43 -7.51 -6.14
CA GLU A 36 7.46 -6.11 -6.54
C GLU A 36 6.16 -5.65 -7.20
N ALA A 37 5.51 -6.52 -7.98
CA ALA A 37 4.20 -6.23 -8.55
C ALA A 37 3.15 -5.99 -7.46
N VAL A 38 3.04 -6.91 -6.49
CA VAL A 38 2.11 -6.77 -5.35
C VAL A 38 2.44 -5.52 -4.53
N ARG A 39 3.73 -5.26 -4.27
CA ARG A 39 4.17 -4.07 -3.54
C ARG A 39 3.78 -2.79 -4.27
N LYS A 40 3.96 -2.73 -5.59
CA LYS A 40 3.64 -1.57 -6.42
C LYS A 40 2.14 -1.23 -6.37
N ASP A 41 1.25 -2.22 -6.36
CA ASP A 41 -0.19 -1.97 -6.25
C ASP A 41 -0.55 -1.35 -4.90
N VAL A 42 0.05 -1.84 -3.80
CA VAL A 42 -0.13 -1.27 -2.46
C VAL A 42 0.40 0.16 -2.42
N GLU A 43 1.61 0.40 -2.91
CA GLU A 43 2.23 1.74 -2.95
C GLU A 43 1.43 2.73 -3.78
N ARG A 44 0.92 2.30 -4.94
CA ARG A 44 0.05 3.14 -5.79
C ARG A 44 -1.24 3.50 -5.05
N ALA A 45 -1.90 2.55 -4.42
CA ALA A 45 -3.11 2.81 -3.62
C ALA A 45 -2.85 3.79 -2.47
N PHE A 46 -1.74 3.60 -1.74
CA PHE A 46 -1.33 4.53 -0.68
C PHE A 46 -0.98 5.92 -1.22
N GLY A 47 -0.35 6.01 -2.40
CA GLY A 47 -0.07 7.28 -3.06
C GLY A 47 -1.34 8.06 -3.40
N VAL A 48 -2.37 7.38 -3.91
CA VAL A 48 -3.70 7.97 -4.18
C VAL A 48 -4.38 8.41 -2.89
N LEU A 49 -4.36 7.56 -1.86
CA LEU A 49 -4.95 7.90 -0.57
C LEU A 49 -4.23 9.07 0.10
N GLN A 50 -2.90 9.13 0.03
CA GLN A 50 -2.12 10.26 0.54
C GLN A 50 -2.39 11.53 -0.25
N SER A 51 -2.47 11.49 -1.58
CA SER A 51 -2.74 12.68 -2.39
C SER A 51 -4.10 13.30 -2.05
N ARG A 52 -5.11 12.46 -1.82
CA ARG A 52 -6.48 12.86 -1.49
C ARG A 52 -6.67 13.25 -0.02
N TRP A 53 -6.02 12.55 0.91
CA TRP A 53 -6.25 12.72 2.35
C TRP A 53 -4.96 13.14 3.09
N HIS A 54 -4.86 14.42 3.46
CA HIS A 54 -3.69 14.96 4.16
C HIS A 54 -3.39 14.24 5.49
N ILE A 55 -4.43 13.70 6.16
CA ILE A 55 -4.32 12.96 7.42
C ILE A 55 -3.42 11.71 7.31
N ILE A 56 -3.21 11.16 6.10
CA ILE A 56 -2.36 9.98 5.86
C ILE A 56 -0.90 10.37 5.60
N LYS A 57 -0.60 11.64 5.26
CA LYS A 57 0.77 12.09 4.92
C LYS A 57 1.68 12.27 6.14
N GLY A 58 1.09 12.50 7.31
CA GLY A 58 1.83 12.86 8.53
C GLY A 58 2.35 11.65 9.31
N PRO A 59 3.47 11.79 10.06
CA PRO A 59 3.90 10.78 11.02
C PRO A 59 2.83 10.56 12.09
N ALA A 60 2.48 9.31 12.36
CA ALA A 60 1.48 8.92 13.34
C ALA A 60 1.94 9.06 14.82
N ARG A 61 2.75 10.08 15.14
CA ARG A 61 3.53 10.21 16.38
C ARG A 61 2.70 10.16 17.67
N MET A 62 1.38 10.28 17.60
CA MET A 62 0.47 10.26 18.76
C MET A 62 -0.72 9.31 18.60
N TRP A 63 -0.75 8.44 17.58
CA TRP A 63 -1.91 7.58 17.32
C TRP A 63 -1.62 6.14 17.71
N ASN A 64 -2.52 5.55 18.51
CA ASN A 64 -2.47 4.11 18.75
C ASN A 64 -2.84 3.34 17.47
N ALA A 65 -2.39 2.09 17.37
CA ALA A 65 -2.61 1.26 16.19
C ALA A 65 -4.11 1.06 15.84
N LYS A 66 -4.99 1.07 16.85
CA LYS A 66 -6.44 0.94 16.65
C LYS A 66 -7.02 2.17 15.94
N ASP A 67 -6.59 3.36 16.32
CA ASP A 67 -7.03 4.61 15.72
C ASP A 67 -6.44 4.80 14.32
N LEU A 68 -5.17 4.43 14.12
CA LEU A 68 -4.59 4.31 12.78
C LEU A 68 -5.41 3.40 11.86
N GLY A 69 -5.79 2.22 12.37
CA GLY A 69 -6.63 1.29 11.64
C GLY A 69 -8.01 1.85 11.30
N LYS A 70 -8.63 2.63 12.20
CA LYS A 70 -9.91 3.31 11.92
C LYS A 70 -9.74 4.36 10.83
N ILE A 71 -8.73 5.22 10.95
CA ILE A 71 -8.46 6.30 9.98
C ILE A 71 -8.25 5.71 8.58
N MET A 72 -7.39 4.69 8.47
CA MET A 72 -7.16 4.00 7.18
C MET A 72 -8.44 3.40 6.61
N LYS A 73 -9.23 2.70 7.41
CA LYS A 73 -10.52 2.13 6.97
C LYS A 73 -11.50 3.22 6.51
N THR A 74 -11.62 4.31 7.26
CA THR A 74 -12.47 5.44 6.90
C THR A 74 -12.04 6.05 5.57
N CYS A 75 -10.74 6.30 5.37
CA CYS A 75 -10.24 6.84 4.10
C CYS A 75 -10.49 5.91 2.90
N ILE A 76 -10.38 4.60 3.09
CA ILE A 76 -10.69 3.60 2.04
C ILE A 76 -12.18 3.60 1.71
N ILE A 77 -13.05 3.57 2.73
CA ILE A 77 -14.51 3.58 2.53
C ILE A 77 -14.93 4.86 1.80
N LEU A 78 -14.46 6.02 2.26
CA LEU A 78 -14.76 7.30 1.63
C LEU A 78 -14.23 7.37 0.20
N HIS A 79 -13.04 6.83 -0.06
CA HIS A 79 -12.51 6.75 -1.42
C HIS A 79 -13.42 5.92 -2.33
N ASN A 80 -13.82 4.73 -1.90
CA ASN A 80 -14.72 3.87 -2.68
C ASN A 80 -16.08 4.53 -2.92
N MET A 81 -16.64 5.21 -1.92
CA MET A 81 -17.91 5.95 -2.05
C MET A 81 -17.81 7.08 -3.07
N ILE A 82 -16.68 7.82 -3.09
CA ILE A 82 -16.44 8.88 -4.07
C ILE A 82 -16.35 8.29 -5.49
N ILE A 83 -15.57 7.22 -5.67
CA ILE A 83 -15.40 6.55 -6.96
C ILE A 83 -16.75 6.04 -7.49
N GLU A 84 -17.57 5.44 -6.62
CA GLU A 84 -18.92 5.00 -6.96
C GLU A 84 -19.81 6.19 -7.36
N SER A 85 -19.75 7.31 -6.62
CA SER A 85 -20.50 8.53 -6.95
C SER A 85 -20.06 9.13 -8.29
N GLU A 86 -18.75 9.22 -8.55
CA GLU A 86 -18.18 9.74 -9.80
C GLU A 86 -18.59 8.87 -10.99
N TYR A 87 -18.54 7.55 -10.83
CA TYR A 87 -18.99 6.59 -11.83
C TYR A 87 -20.46 6.79 -12.22
N HIS A 88 -21.35 6.95 -11.23
CA HIS A 88 -22.77 7.23 -11.49
C HIS A 88 -23.01 8.58 -12.18
N GLN A 89 -22.08 9.53 -12.04
CA GLN A 89 -22.12 10.84 -12.71
C GLN A 89 -21.45 10.82 -14.09
N GLY A 90 -20.95 9.67 -14.55
CA GLY A 90 -20.25 9.54 -15.83
C GLY A 90 -18.85 10.17 -15.84
N ILE A 91 -18.30 10.49 -14.67
CA ILE A 91 -16.92 11.00 -14.53
C ILE A 91 -15.99 9.79 -14.48
N ASN A 92 -14.90 9.82 -15.26
CA ASN A 92 -13.93 8.73 -15.24
C ASN A 92 -13.14 8.74 -13.91
N PRO A 93 -13.25 7.69 -13.08
CA PRO A 93 -12.58 7.64 -11.77
C PRO A 93 -11.04 7.57 -11.85
N GLU A 94 -10.47 7.39 -13.05
CA GLU A 94 -9.02 7.41 -13.29
C GLU A 94 -8.46 8.79 -13.72
N SER A 95 -9.29 9.84 -13.76
CA SER A 95 -8.87 11.22 -14.12
C SER A 95 -8.28 12.04 -12.98
#